data_AF-A0A8T3V6B9-F1
#
_entry.id   AF-A0A8T3V6B9-F1
#
_cell.length_a   1.000
_cell.length_b   1.000
_cell.length_c   1.000
_cell.angle_alpha   90.00
_cell.angle_beta   90.00
_cell.angle_gamma   90.00
#
_symmetry.space_group_name_H-M   'P 1'
#
loop_
_entity.id
_entity.type
_entity.pdbx_description
1 polymer ?
#
loop_
_entity_poly.entity_id
_entity_poly.type
_entity_poly.pdbx_seq_one_letter_code
_entity_poly.pdbx_strand_id
1 'polypeptide(L)'
;MKINDNSRLEELIKDKGNPEVRREILDVLYYSRLLLPVVFRKCRNPDDLAGQFGFDVVDVPDGDGEMTVPLFTSKAIAESNHLKCTAIEIDMGDLAELIKQSDKYSSVTINIFTKHYLELPLDEFLGIFGIVANHKIKDIENEKLRQMLKNEFSEDELYSEIKDLPLISPWVDEESGPAHEFTYDKNDNEYFPLFTDLDEFEKVFGNDKEVYPQAYTFSRSAELTKDDMVINPASESVFLNRKDMLQER
;
A
#
# COMPACT_ATOMS: atom_id res chain seq x y z
N MET A 1 13.07 -15.74 10.77
CA MET A 1 13.10 -14.30 10.49
C MET A 1 13.33 -14.15 9.00
N LYS A 2 12.27 -13.93 8.20
CA LYS A 2 12.46 -13.60 6.78
C LYS A 2 13.06 -12.20 6.77
N ILE A 3 14.28 -12.08 6.27
CA ILE A 3 14.91 -10.79 6.03
C ILE A 3 14.04 -10.08 5.00
N ASN A 4 13.49 -8.92 5.34
CA ASN A 4 12.92 -8.02 4.34
C ASN A 4 14.05 -7.65 3.38
N ASP A 5 13.95 -8.16 2.16
CA ASP A 5 14.98 -8.00 1.16
C ASP A 5 14.81 -6.65 0.44
N ASN A 6 15.33 -5.60 1.06
CA ASN A 6 15.36 -4.27 0.48
C ASN A 6 16.43 -4.12 -0.62
N SER A 7 17.09 -5.20 -1.06
CA SER A 7 18.16 -5.16 -2.06
C SER A 7 17.68 -4.55 -3.38
N ARG A 8 16.43 -4.82 -3.79
CA ARG A 8 15.87 -4.20 -5.01
C ARG A 8 15.77 -2.68 -4.87
N LEU A 9 15.28 -2.20 -3.73
CA LEU A 9 15.22 -0.76 -3.44
C LEU A 9 16.63 -0.16 -3.43
N GLU A 10 17.62 -0.85 -2.84
CA GLU A 10 19.02 -0.42 -2.84
C GLU A 10 19.64 -0.35 -4.24
N GLU A 11 19.29 -1.26 -5.14
CA GLU A 11 19.68 -1.20 -6.55
C GLU A 11 19.05 -0.01 -7.25
N LEU A 12 17.73 0.15 -7.12
CA LEU A 12 16.99 1.21 -7.80
C LEU A 12 17.45 2.61 -7.36
N ILE A 13 17.78 2.80 -6.08
CA ILE A 13 18.28 4.09 -5.56
C ILE A 13 19.62 4.48 -6.23
N LYS A 14 20.44 3.52 -6.68
CA LYS A 14 21.68 3.83 -7.40
C LYS A 14 21.41 4.47 -8.76
N ASP A 15 20.28 4.14 -9.38
CA ASP A 15 19.86 4.60 -10.71
C ASP A 15 18.67 5.57 -10.67
N LYS A 16 18.40 6.19 -9.51
CA LYS A 16 17.25 7.09 -9.24
C LYS A 16 17.08 8.29 -10.20
N GLY A 17 18.10 8.60 -11.01
CA GLY A 17 18.05 9.66 -12.02
C GLY A 17 17.26 9.28 -13.28
N ASN A 18 16.94 7.99 -13.48
CA ASN A 18 16.12 7.54 -14.59
C ASN A 18 14.60 7.64 -14.23
N PRO A 19 13.78 8.37 -15.02
CA PRO A 19 12.34 8.48 -14.77
C PRO A 19 11.58 7.15 -14.71
N GLU A 20 11.98 6.14 -15.48
CA GLU A 20 11.35 4.81 -15.46
C GLU A 20 11.66 4.06 -14.16
N VAL A 21 12.89 4.22 -13.65
CA VAL A 21 13.34 3.66 -12.36
C VAL A 21 12.62 4.35 -11.20
N ARG A 22 12.31 5.65 -11.33
CA ARG A 22 11.59 6.39 -10.28
C ARG A 22 10.22 5.80 -9.97
N ARG A 23 9.49 5.32 -10.99
CA ARG A 23 8.18 4.68 -10.77
C ARG A 23 8.33 3.37 -9.99
N GLU A 24 9.29 2.55 -10.40
CA GLU A 24 9.57 1.28 -9.72
C GLU A 24 10.03 1.50 -8.27
N ILE A 25 10.79 2.56 -7.99
CA ILE A 25 11.16 2.95 -6.62
C ILE A 25 9.91 3.15 -5.77
N LEU A 26 8.91 3.89 -6.26
CA LEU A 26 7.69 4.18 -5.50
C LEU A 26 6.88 2.90 -5.24
N ASP A 27 6.75 2.04 -6.26
CA ASP A 27 6.05 0.75 -6.14
C ASP A 27 6.73 -0.17 -5.10
N VAL A 28 8.06 -0.30 -5.18
CA VAL A 28 8.83 -1.09 -4.20
C VAL A 28 8.73 -0.48 -2.81
N LEU A 29 8.77 0.85 -2.70
CA LEU A 29 8.70 1.55 -1.43
C LEU A 29 7.35 1.34 -0.73
N TYR A 30 6.25 1.32 -1.47
CA TYR A 30 4.90 1.06 -0.92
C TYR A 30 4.83 -0.24 -0.11
N TYR A 31 5.50 -1.30 -0.57
CA TYR A 31 5.53 -2.61 0.08
C TYR A 31 6.74 -2.84 1.00
N SER A 32 7.63 -1.85 1.11
CA SER A 32 8.88 -2.01 1.86
C SER A 32 8.63 -1.91 3.37
N ARG A 33 9.50 -2.57 4.15
CA ARG A 33 9.73 -2.23 5.55
C ARG A 33 11.15 -1.74 5.72
N LEU A 34 11.27 -0.57 6.33
CA LEU A 34 12.55 0.09 6.52
C LEU A 34 12.80 0.26 8.01
N LEU A 35 14.08 0.42 8.34
CA LEU A 35 14.50 0.69 9.71
C LEU A 35 14.32 2.18 10.00
N LEU A 36 13.49 2.48 10.97
CA LEU A 36 13.25 3.80 11.53
C LEU A 36 14.05 3.97 12.82
N PRO A 37 15.05 4.85 12.84
CA PRO A 37 15.73 5.31 14.05
C PRO A 37 14.77 5.89 15.09
N VAL A 38 14.86 5.43 16.33
CA VAL A 38 14.02 5.88 17.43
C VAL A 38 14.77 6.03 18.75
N VAL A 39 14.21 6.83 19.65
CA VAL A 39 14.61 6.96 21.05
C VAL A 39 13.45 6.51 21.93
N PHE A 40 13.63 5.41 22.66
CA PHE A 40 12.63 4.96 23.62
C PHE A 40 12.53 5.92 24.81
N ARG A 41 11.31 6.32 25.15
CA ARG A 41 11.00 7.12 26.33
C ARG A 41 9.97 6.43 27.19
N LYS A 42 10.12 6.59 28.51
CA LYS A 42 9.11 6.14 29.46
C LYS A 42 7.93 7.10 29.42
N CYS A 43 6.72 6.62 29.10
CA CYS A 43 5.53 7.46 29.07
C CYS A 43 5.32 8.13 30.43
N ARG A 44 5.12 9.46 30.41
CA ARG A 44 5.00 10.28 31.63
C ARG A 44 3.56 10.46 32.10
N ASN A 45 2.57 10.02 31.32
CA ASN A 45 1.16 10.23 31.62
C ASN A 45 0.59 9.05 32.44
N PRO A 46 -0.02 9.26 33.62
CA PRO A 46 -0.51 8.18 34.47
C PRO A 46 -1.76 7.45 33.96
N ASP A 47 -2.54 8.10 33.08
CA ASP A 47 -3.80 7.55 32.53
C ASP A 47 -3.57 6.67 31.28
N ASP A 48 -2.41 6.79 30.63
CA ASP A 48 -1.97 5.89 29.57
C ASP A 48 -1.18 4.73 30.18
N LEU A 49 -1.91 3.68 30.58
CA LEU A 49 -1.43 2.33 30.91
C LEU A 49 -0.02 2.31 31.53
N ALA A 50 0.03 2.49 32.85
CA ALA A 50 1.24 2.40 33.66
C ALA A 50 2.19 1.29 33.20
N GLY A 51 3.28 1.67 32.50
CA GLY A 51 4.34 0.74 32.08
C GLY A 51 4.65 0.68 30.59
N GLN A 52 3.92 1.36 29.70
CA GLN A 52 4.27 1.38 28.28
C GLN A 52 5.48 2.30 27.99
N PHE A 53 6.43 1.78 27.20
CA PHE A 53 7.50 2.57 26.60
C PHE A 53 6.98 3.13 25.28
N GLY A 54 6.99 4.45 25.14
CA GLY A 54 6.81 5.11 23.85
C GLY A 54 8.15 5.28 23.15
N PHE A 55 8.13 5.73 21.90
CA PHE A 55 9.34 6.09 21.19
C PHE A 55 9.15 7.42 20.45
N ASP A 56 10.22 8.19 20.34
CA ASP A 56 10.30 9.33 19.45
C ASP A 56 11.19 8.97 18.25
N VAL A 57 10.80 9.40 17.06
CA VAL A 57 11.66 9.28 15.87
C VAL A 57 12.91 10.14 16.07
N VAL A 58 14.08 9.62 15.67
CA VAL A 58 15.29 10.44 15.59
C VAL A 58 15.16 11.32 14.36
N ASP A 59 14.91 12.61 14.57
CA ASP A 59 14.81 13.57 13.46
C ASP A 59 16.19 13.97 12.97
N VAL A 60 16.30 14.18 11.66
CA VAL A 60 17.52 14.68 11.04
C VAL A 60 17.16 15.93 10.24
N PRO A 61 17.88 17.06 10.39
CA PRO A 61 17.67 18.20 9.51
C PRO A 61 18.20 17.87 8.10
N ASP A 62 17.45 18.26 7.08
CA ASP A 62 17.86 18.22 5.69
C ASP A 62 18.90 19.32 5.36
N GLY A 63 19.26 19.44 4.08
CA GLY A 63 20.23 20.44 3.63
C GLY A 63 19.80 21.90 3.82
N ASP A 64 18.49 22.13 3.96
CA ASP A 64 17.87 23.45 4.14
C ASP A 64 17.52 23.74 5.61
N GLY A 65 17.69 22.75 6.51
CA GLY A 65 17.46 22.85 7.94
C GLY A 65 16.07 22.39 8.40
N GLU A 66 15.24 21.90 7.48
CA GLU A 66 13.92 21.33 7.77
C GLU A 66 14.06 19.88 8.24
N MET A 67 13.11 19.38 9.04
CA MET A 67 13.25 18.04 9.61
C MET A 67 12.76 16.96 8.64
N THR A 68 13.60 15.95 8.41
CA THR A 68 13.25 14.74 7.65
C THR A 68 13.14 13.53 8.57
N VAL A 69 12.31 12.57 8.15
CA VAL A 69 12.27 11.23 8.75
C VAL A 69 13.35 10.36 8.12
N PRO A 70 14.39 9.95 8.87
CA PRO A 70 15.41 9.07 8.34
C PRO A 70 14.93 7.62 8.32
N LEU A 71 15.23 6.91 7.24
CA LEU A 71 14.96 5.49 7.07
C LEU A 71 16.18 4.77 6.52
N PHE A 72 16.33 3.49 6.84
CA PHE A 72 17.43 2.67 6.35
C PHE A 72 16.93 1.34 5.79
N THR A 73 17.48 0.94 4.64
CA THR A 73 17.15 -0.35 4.01
C THR A 73 17.73 -1.54 4.78
N SER A 74 18.81 -1.33 5.56
CA SER A 74 19.40 -2.37 6.39
C SER A 74 20.16 -1.83 7.60
N LYS A 75 20.34 -2.70 8.61
CA LYS A 75 21.09 -2.38 9.83
C LYS A 75 22.56 -2.09 9.52
N ALA A 76 23.14 -2.80 8.55
CA ALA A 76 24.52 -2.59 8.11
C ALA A 76 24.72 -1.17 7.57
N ILE A 77 23.76 -0.67 6.79
CA ILE A 77 23.82 0.70 6.27
C ILE A 77 23.69 1.71 7.42
N ALA A 78 22.73 1.53 8.33
CA ALA A 78 22.60 2.39 9.51
C ALA A 78 23.89 2.44 10.37
N GLU A 79 24.47 1.27 10.68
CA GLU A 79 25.69 1.15 11.48
C GLU A 79 26.92 1.77 10.79
N SER A 80 27.04 1.60 9.46
CA SER A 80 28.14 2.18 8.68
C SER A 80 28.14 3.71 8.65
N ASN A 81 27.02 4.34 9.00
CA ASN A 81 26.86 5.80 9.11
C ASN A 81 26.86 6.29 10.58
N HIS A 82 27.40 5.50 11.50
CA HIS A 82 27.58 5.84 12.91
C HIS A 82 26.31 6.20 13.70
N LEU A 83 25.13 5.80 13.21
CA LEU A 83 23.89 5.93 13.96
C LEU A 83 23.87 4.93 15.12
N LYS A 84 24.19 5.43 16.31
CA LYS A 84 24.09 4.71 17.59
C LYS A 84 22.70 4.85 18.21
N CYS A 85 21.65 4.72 17.41
CA CYS A 85 20.27 4.77 17.88
C CYS A 85 19.65 3.37 17.90
N THR A 86 18.64 3.17 18.73
CA THR A 86 17.77 2.01 18.54
C THR A 86 16.95 2.25 17.27
N ALA A 87 16.59 1.19 16.56
CA ALA A 87 15.75 1.30 15.38
C ALA A 87 14.62 0.27 15.48
N ILE A 88 13.46 0.63 14.95
CA ILE A 88 12.35 -0.30 14.72
C ILE A 88 12.21 -0.54 13.23
N GLU A 89 11.71 -1.70 12.85
CA GLU A 89 11.28 -1.96 11.50
C GLU A 89 9.83 -1.47 11.36
N ILE A 90 9.56 -0.64 10.34
CA ILE A 90 8.24 -0.06 10.13
C ILE A 90 7.79 -0.29 8.68
N ASP A 91 6.53 -0.67 8.51
CA ASP A 91 5.84 -0.70 7.22
C ASP A 91 5.66 0.76 6.72
N MET A 92 5.90 1.02 5.43
CA MET A 92 5.83 2.39 4.93
C MET A 92 4.42 3.00 4.99
N GLY A 93 3.37 2.17 4.90
CA GLY A 93 1.98 2.61 5.13
C GLY A 93 1.75 3.08 6.56
N ASP A 94 2.20 2.31 7.57
CA ASP A 94 2.11 2.71 8.98
C ASP A 94 2.87 4.00 9.24
N LEU A 95 4.04 4.16 8.62
CA LEU A 95 4.81 5.40 8.70
C LEU A 95 4.05 6.59 8.09
N ALA A 96 3.37 6.39 6.96
CA ALA A 96 2.56 7.44 6.35
C ALA A 96 1.44 7.90 7.28
N GLU A 97 0.72 6.98 7.93
CA GLU A 97 -0.31 7.31 8.92
C GLU A 97 0.27 8.06 10.14
N LEU A 98 1.43 7.64 10.64
CA LEU A 98 2.11 8.33 11.74
C LEU A 98 2.52 9.76 11.36
N ILE A 99 3.03 9.97 10.14
CA ILE A 99 3.51 11.29 9.72
C ILE A 99 2.36 12.21 9.31
N LYS A 100 1.25 11.70 8.75
CA LYS A 100 0.05 12.50 8.42
C LYS A 100 -0.46 13.34 9.60
N GLN A 101 -0.27 12.84 10.82
CA GLN A 101 -0.71 13.48 12.06
C GLN A 101 0.30 14.51 12.61
N SER A 102 1.42 14.73 11.91
CA SER A 102 2.56 15.54 12.37
C SER A 102 2.94 16.58 11.32
N ASP A 103 2.95 17.86 11.71
CA ASP A 103 3.44 18.99 10.89
C ASP A 103 4.97 19.19 10.99
N LYS A 104 5.64 18.30 11.70
CA LYS A 104 7.06 18.41 12.03
C LYS A 104 8.00 18.15 10.86
N TYR A 105 7.57 17.37 9.86
CA TYR A 105 8.46 16.80 8.84
C TYR A 105 8.20 17.40 7.46
N SER A 106 9.27 17.73 6.73
CA SER A 106 9.22 18.20 5.35
C SER A 106 9.39 17.08 4.32
N SER A 107 10.07 16.00 4.70
CA SER A 107 10.43 14.91 3.80
C SER A 107 10.71 13.59 4.54
N VAL A 108 10.85 12.52 3.75
CA VAL A 108 11.38 11.23 4.18
C VAL A 108 12.67 10.96 3.44
N THR A 109 13.72 10.53 4.15
CA THR A 109 15.03 10.25 3.54
C THR A 109 15.48 8.83 3.83
N ILE A 110 15.68 8.05 2.77
CA ILE A 110 16.15 6.67 2.81
C ILE A 110 17.66 6.63 2.60
N ASN A 111 18.37 5.89 3.46
CA ASN A 111 19.82 5.73 3.47
C ASN A 111 20.55 7.08 3.53
N ILE A 112 20.05 7.97 4.37
CA ILE A 112 20.67 9.27 4.66
C ILE A 112 22.14 9.10 5.04
N PHE A 113 22.98 10.06 4.65
CA PHE A 113 24.45 10.05 4.78
C PHE A 113 25.21 9.05 3.90
N THR A 114 24.52 8.28 3.05
CA THR A 114 25.17 7.47 2.03
C THR A 114 25.28 8.19 0.68
N LYS A 115 26.18 7.71 -0.19
CA LYS A 115 26.25 8.14 -1.59
C LYS A 115 24.97 7.82 -2.39
N HIS A 116 24.20 6.84 -1.92
CA HIS A 116 23.00 6.31 -2.57
C HIS A 116 21.81 6.50 -1.63
N TYR A 117 21.47 7.76 -1.37
CA TYR A 117 20.28 8.12 -0.61
C TYR A 117 19.11 8.44 -1.54
N LEU A 118 17.89 8.29 -1.05
CA LEU A 118 16.68 8.80 -1.71
C LEU A 118 16.02 9.79 -0.75
N GLU A 119 15.61 10.94 -1.27
CA GLU A 119 14.84 11.92 -0.51
C GLU A 119 13.53 12.14 -1.24
N LEU A 120 12.44 12.04 -0.51
CA LEU A 120 11.08 12.19 -1.00
C LEU A 120 10.42 13.31 -0.20
N PRO A 121 10.03 14.42 -0.83
CA PRO A 121 9.17 15.43 -0.21
C PRO A 121 7.95 14.76 0.42
N LEU A 122 7.47 15.30 1.55
CA LEU A 122 6.38 14.65 2.28
C LEU A 122 5.13 14.49 1.42
N ASP A 123 4.80 15.48 0.58
CA ASP A 123 3.69 15.39 -0.39
C ASP A 123 3.89 14.28 -1.43
N GLU A 124 5.13 13.96 -1.81
CA GLU A 124 5.42 12.86 -2.73
C GLU A 124 5.37 11.51 -2.00
N PHE A 125 5.88 11.44 -0.78
CA PHE A 125 5.86 10.23 0.06
C PHE A 125 4.45 9.87 0.51
N LEU A 126 3.74 10.81 1.16
CA LEU A 126 2.32 10.69 1.46
C LEU A 126 1.53 10.56 0.17
N GLY A 127 2.01 11.22 -0.89
CA GLY A 127 1.70 10.96 -2.27
C GLY A 127 1.57 9.47 -2.46
N ILE A 128 2.59 8.63 -2.38
CA ILE A 128 2.52 7.16 -2.57
C ILE A 128 1.26 6.51 -1.92
N PHE A 129 0.89 6.95 -0.72
CA PHE A 129 -0.22 6.39 0.06
C PHE A 129 -1.57 7.15 -0.11
N GLY A 130 -1.55 8.37 -0.64
CA GLY A 130 -2.72 9.17 -1.08
C GLY A 130 -2.91 9.19 -2.61
N ILE A 131 -1.94 8.65 -3.34
CA ILE A 131 -1.87 8.43 -4.80
C ILE A 131 -2.74 7.24 -5.15
N VAL A 132 -3.05 6.37 -4.20
CA VAL A 132 -4.13 5.40 -4.38
C VAL A 132 -5.52 6.04 -4.20
N ALA A 133 -5.63 7.25 -3.63
CA ALA A 133 -6.88 8.03 -3.58
C ALA A 133 -7.02 9.05 -4.74
N ASN A 134 -5.91 9.51 -5.35
CA ASN A 134 -5.93 10.54 -6.39
C ASN A 134 -5.12 10.25 -7.66
N HIS A 135 -4.57 9.03 -7.84
CA HIS A 135 -4.50 8.53 -9.20
C HIS A 135 -5.93 8.40 -9.66
N LYS A 136 -6.30 9.20 -10.66
CA LYS A 136 -7.23 8.68 -11.66
C LYS A 136 -6.65 7.34 -12.05
N ILE A 137 -7.21 6.26 -11.52
CA ILE A 137 -7.03 4.95 -12.11
C ILE A 137 -7.28 5.19 -13.59
N LYS A 138 -6.24 5.01 -14.40
CA LYS A 138 -6.48 4.98 -15.82
C LYS A 138 -7.29 3.72 -16.03
N ASP A 139 -8.37 3.85 -16.80
CA ASP A 139 -9.17 2.72 -17.20
C ASP A 139 -8.24 1.55 -17.58
N ILE A 140 -8.42 0.41 -16.90
CA ILE A 140 -7.58 -0.77 -17.05
C ILE A 140 -7.94 -1.50 -18.36
N GLU A 141 -9.08 -1.17 -18.98
CA GLU A 141 -9.55 -1.68 -20.28
C GLU A 141 -9.22 -3.18 -20.48
N ASN A 142 -9.71 -4.04 -19.58
CA ASN A 142 -9.37 -5.46 -19.60
C ASN A 142 -10.26 -6.28 -20.55
N GLU A 143 -10.09 -6.05 -21.86
CA GLU A 143 -10.91 -6.68 -22.91
C GLU A 143 -10.77 -8.22 -22.93
N LYS A 144 -9.60 -8.75 -22.56
CA LYS A 144 -9.39 -10.20 -22.44
C LYS A 144 -10.33 -10.78 -21.38
N LEU A 145 -10.36 -10.19 -20.18
CA LEU A 145 -11.26 -10.65 -19.13
C LEU A 145 -12.71 -10.45 -19.52
N ARG A 146 -13.10 -9.31 -20.11
CA ARG A 146 -14.48 -9.11 -20.60
C ARG A 146 -14.91 -10.17 -21.62
N GLN A 147 -14.03 -10.56 -22.54
CA GLN A 147 -14.29 -11.67 -23.46
C GLN A 147 -14.38 -13.01 -22.73
N MET A 148 -13.61 -13.20 -21.67
CA MET A 148 -13.71 -14.40 -20.83
C MET A 148 -15.03 -14.44 -20.04
N LEU A 149 -15.47 -13.34 -19.45
CA LEU A 149 -16.75 -13.27 -18.74
C LEU A 149 -17.96 -13.61 -19.65
N LYS A 150 -17.80 -13.47 -20.99
CA LYS A 150 -18.81 -13.80 -22.00
C LYS A 150 -18.89 -15.26 -22.41
N ASN A 151 -17.85 -16.06 -22.20
CA ASN A 151 -17.88 -17.49 -22.55
C ASN A 151 -18.01 -18.36 -21.30
N GLU A 152 -18.45 -19.61 -21.47
CA GLU A 152 -18.49 -20.58 -20.37
C GLU A 152 -17.05 -21.07 -20.07
N PHE A 153 -16.54 -20.73 -18.89
CA PHE A 153 -15.25 -21.23 -18.36
C PHE A 153 -15.48 -21.98 -17.05
N SER A 154 -14.60 -22.92 -16.73
CA SER A 154 -14.53 -23.45 -15.36
C SER A 154 -13.91 -22.44 -14.40
N GLU A 155 -14.24 -22.53 -13.11
CA GLU A 155 -13.68 -21.65 -12.07
C GLU A 155 -12.14 -21.73 -12.00
N ASP A 156 -11.58 -22.93 -12.18
CA ASP A 156 -10.13 -23.16 -12.17
C ASP A 156 -9.41 -22.47 -13.34
N GLU A 157 -9.96 -22.60 -14.55
CA GLU A 157 -9.43 -21.93 -15.74
C GLU A 157 -9.51 -20.41 -15.58
N LEU A 158 -10.63 -19.91 -15.07
CA LEU A 158 -10.82 -18.48 -14.81
C LEU A 158 -9.79 -17.98 -13.79
N TYR A 159 -9.64 -18.62 -12.63
CA TYR A 159 -8.70 -18.22 -11.58
C TYR A 159 -7.26 -18.17 -12.11
N SER A 160 -6.84 -19.20 -12.85
CA SER A 160 -5.48 -19.31 -13.40
C SER A 160 -5.12 -18.15 -14.33
N GLU A 161 -6.11 -17.64 -15.06
CA GLU A 161 -5.98 -16.58 -16.05
C GLU A 161 -6.12 -15.18 -15.44
N ILE A 162 -6.90 -15.03 -14.37
CA ILE A 162 -7.14 -13.73 -13.72
C ILE A 162 -6.17 -13.39 -12.59
N LYS A 163 -5.45 -14.38 -12.01
CA LYS A 163 -4.61 -14.19 -10.81
C LYS A 163 -3.63 -13.02 -10.87
N ASP A 164 -3.09 -12.73 -12.05
CA ASP A 164 -2.09 -11.68 -12.29
C ASP A 164 -2.72 -10.44 -12.94
N LEU A 165 -4.02 -10.48 -13.27
CA LEU A 165 -4.70 -9.36 -13.89
C LEU A 165 -4.97 -8.26 -12.86
N PRO A 166 -4.69 -6.99 -13.23
CA PRO A 166 -5.09 -5.86 -12.42
C PRO A 166 -6.61 -5.68 -12.48
N LEU A 167 -7.21 -5.45 -11.32
CA LEU A 167 -8.62 -5.19 -11.09
C LEU A 167 -8.77 -4.06 -10.08
N ILE A 168 -9.88 -3.35 -10.17
CA ILE A 168 -10.19 -2.21 -9.31
C ILE A 168 -11.02 -2.70 -8.12
N SER A 169 -10.63 -2.33 -6.90
CA SER A 169 -11.42 -2.49 -5.68
C SER A 169 -11.84 -1.11 -5.14
N PRO A 170 -13.01 -1.02 -4.50
CA PRO A 170 -13.47 0.23 -3.87
C PRO A 170 -12.89 0.38 -2.46
N TRP A 171 -12.60 1.63 -2.11
CA TRP A 171 -12.06 2.01 -0.81
C TRP A 171 -12.77 3.24 -0.27
N VAL A 172 -12.80 3.34 1.05
CA VAL A 172 -13.31 4.49 1.79
C VAL A 172 -12.31 4.85 2.89
N ASP A 173 -12.18 6.13 3.19
CA ASP A 173 -11.36 6.60 4.30
C ASP A 173 -12.18 6.57 5.60
N GLU A 174 -11.85 5.67 6.52
CA GLU A 174 -12.46 5.64 7.86
C GLU A 174 -11.53 6.28 8.91
N GLU A 175 -12.07 6.57 10.11
CA GLU A 175 -11.29 7.09 11.23
C GLU A 175 -10.15 6.14 11.66
N SER A 176 -10.32 4.83 11.45
CA SER A 176 -9.32 3.79 11.71
C SER A 176 -8.31 3.58 10.57
N GLY A 177 -8.44 4.35 9.48
CA GLY A 177 -7.67 4.21 8.26
C GLY A 177 -8.51 3.73 7.08
N PRO A 178 -7.90 3.57 5.89
CA PRO A 178 -8.60 3.14 4.69
C PRO A 178 -9.21 1.74 4.86
N ALA A 179 -10.46 1.59 4.46
CA ALA A 179 -11.21 0.34 4.48
C ALA A 179 -11.78 0.02 3.09
N HIS A 180 -12.13 -1.25 2.89
CA HIS A 180 -12.78 -1.69 1.66
C HIS A 180 -14.29 -1.51 1.75
N GLU A 181 -14.89 -1.02 0.67
CA GLU A 181 -16.35 -0.97 0.54
C GLU A 181 -16.86 -2.27 -0.08
N PHE A 182 -17.95 -2.83 0.46
CA PHE A 182 -18.52 -4.09 -0.01
C PHE A 182 -19.80 -3.85 -0.82
N THR A 183 -20.20 -4.83 -1.62
CA THR A 183 -21.50 -4.82 -2.30
C THR A 183 -22.37 -5.95 -1.78
N TYR A 184 -23.69 -5.78 -1.87
CA TYR A 184 -24.66 -6.77 -1.40
C TYR A 184 -25.53 -7.28 -2.56
N ASP A 185 -25.84 -8.57 -2.55
CA ASP A 185 -26.86 -9.13 -3.45
C ASP A 185 -28.29 -8.83 -2.95
N LYS A 186 -29.29 -9.26 -3.72
CA LYS A 186 -30.72 -9.12 -3.37
C LYS A 186 -31.16 -9.87 -2.10
N ASN A 187 -30.31 -10.73 -1.55
CA ASN A 187 -30.56 -11.52 -0.35
C ASN A 187 -29.70 -11.03 0.83
N ASP A 188 -29.09 -9.85 0.73
CA ASP A 188 -28.16 -9.26 1.70
C ASP A 188 -26.88 -10.09 1.92
N ASN A 189 -26.48 -10.92 0.95
CA ASN A 189 -25.16 -11.54 0.98
C ASN A 189 -24.10 -10.52 0.59
N GLU A 190 -23.07 -10.38 1.42
CA GLU A 190 -21.94 -9.47 1.23
C GLU A 190 -20.88 -10.08 0.31
N TYR A 191 -20.36 -9.26 -0.61
CA TYR A 191 -19.29 -9.63 -1.53
C TYR A 191 -18.26 -8.54 -1.63
N PHE A 192 -17.00 -8.95 -1.81
CA PHE A 192 -15.91 -8.05 -2.16
C PHE A 192 -15.94 -7.76 -3.68
N PRO A 193 -16.30 -6.53 -4.10
CA PRO A 193 -16.46 -6.23 -5.52
C PRO A 193 -15.11 -5.91 -6.17
N LEU A 194 -14.94 -6.42 -7.39
CA LEU A 194 -13.82 -6.15 -8.27
C LEU A 194 -14.32 -5.67 -9.63
N PHE A 195 -13.61 -4.72 -10.24
CA PHE A 195 -14.00 -4.13 -11.52
C PHE A 195 -12.88 -4.22 -12.56
N THR A 196 -13.26 -4.50 -13.79
CA THR A 196 -12.32 -4.58 -14.92
C THR A 196 -11.85 -3.21 -15.42
N ASP A 197 -12.58 -2.17 -15.05
CA ASP A 197 -12.45 -0.81 -15.57
C ASP A 197 -13.25 0.18 -14.73
N LEU A 198 -13.04 1.47 -15.00
CA LEU A 198 -13.72 2.54 -14.27
C LEU A 198 -15.20 2.66 -14.63
N ASP A 199 -15.60 2.35 -15.86
CA ASP A 199 -17.01 2.41 -16.26
C ASP A 199 -17.85 1.41 -15.44
N GLU A 200 -17.33 0.20 -15.21
CA GLU A 200 -17.96 -0.82 -14.35
C GLU A 200 -17.99 -0.40 -12.88
N PHE A 201 -16.91 0.24 -12.39
CA PHE A 201 -16.86 0.80 -11.03
C PHE A 201 -17.91 1.91 -10.84
N GLU A 202 -17.97 2.87 -11.77
CA GLU A 202 -18.87 4.02 -11.70
C GLU A 202 -20.34 3.62 -11.79
N LYS A 203 -20.67 2.49 -12.42
CA LYS A 203 -22.04 1.93 -12.40
C LYS A 203 -22.54 1.59 -10.99
N VAL A 204 -21.62 1.22 -10.08
CA VAL A 204 -21.96 0.86 -8.69
C VAL A 204 -21.74 2.05 -7.76
N PHE A 205 -20.56 2.66 -7.80
CA PHE A 205 -20.12 3.65 -6.81
C PHE A 205 -20.05 5.08 -7.36
N GLY A 206 -20.41 5.34 -8.62
CA GLY A 206 -20.22 6.66 -9.25
C GLY A 206 -21.02 7.81 -8.64
N ASN A 207 -22.03 7.51 -7.80
CA ASN A 207 -22.76 8.53 -7.03
C ASN A 207 -22.21 8.75 -5.61
N ASP A 208 -21.34 7.87 -5.14
CA ASP A 208 -20.72 7.94 -3.83
C ASP A 208 -19.37 8.66 -3.95
N LYS A 209 -19.23 9.80 -3.28
CA LYS A 209 -18.00 10.61 -3.32
C LYS A 209 -16.99 10.19 -2.27
N GLU A 210 -17.39 9.36 -1.32
CA GLU A 210 -16.55 8.86 -0.23
C GLU A 210 -15.85 7.56 -0.66
N VAL A 211 -16.42 6.86 -1.64
CA VAL A 211 -15.83 5.65 -2.21
C VAL A 211 -14.95 5.99 -3.42
N TYR A 212 -13.69 5.56 -3.37
CA TYR A 212 -12.71 5.79 -4.41
C TYR A 212 -12.09 4.48 -4.91
N PRO A 213 -11.68 4.42 -6.19
CA PRO A 213 -11.19 3.18 -6.79
C PRO A 213 -9.68 2.99 -6.53
N GLN A 214 -9.24 1.75 -6.24
CA GLN A 214 -7.82 1.36 -6.16
C GLN A 214 -7.54 0.12 -7.03
N ALA A 215 -6.41 0.06 -7.73
CA ALA A 215 -6.08 -1.09 -8.59
C ALA A 215 -5.07 -2.05 -7.93
N TYR A 216 -5.41 -3.33 -7.91
CA TYR A 216 -4.55 -4.41 -7.41
C TYR A 216 -4.61 -5.62 -8.34
N THR A 217 -3.60 -6.48 -8.32
CA THR A 217 -3.76 -7.80 -8.94
C THR A 217 -4.88 -8.57 -8.25
N PHE A 218 -5.55 -9.46 -8.98
CA PHE A 218 -6.56 -10.32 -8.39
C PHE A 218 -6.02 -11.12 -7.18
N SER A 219 -4.83 -11.71 -7.32
CA SER A 219 -4.13 -12.43 -6.25
C SER A 219 -3.97 -11.58 -4.99
N ARG A 220 -3.57 -10.31 -5.14
CA ARG A 220 -3.44 -9.39 -4.01
C ARG A 220 -4.81 -9.09 -3.39
N SER A 221 -5.82 -8.85 -4.22
CA SER A 221 -7.19 -8.58 -3.76
C SER A 221 -7.77 -9.74 -2.94
N ALA A 222 -7.52 -10.98 -3.37
CA ALA A 222 -7.96 -12.18 -2.65
C ALA A 222 -7.30 -12.34 -1.26
N GLU A 223 -6.07 -11.82 -1.07
CA GLU A 223 -5.41 -11.79 0.24
C GLU A 223 -5.99 -10.76 1.20
N LEU A 224 -6.63 -9.70 0.69
CA LEU A 224 -7.11 -8.56 1.49
C LEU A 224 -8.47 -8.81 2.14
N THR A 225 -9.35 -9.56 1.50
CA THR A 225 -10.67 -9.91 2.04
C THR A 225 -10.65 -11.29 2.70
N LYS A 226 -11.70 -11.66 3.46
CA LYS A 226 -12.02 -13.05 3.87
C LYS A 226 -13.32 -13.57 3.23
N ASP A 227 -13.91 -12.78 2.37
CA ASP A 227 -15.27 -12.93 1.88
C ASP A 227 -15.25 -13.46 0.44
N ASP A 228 -16.43 -13.83 -0.04
CA ASP A 228 -16.63 -14.20 -1.44
C ASP A 228 -16.48 -12.94 -2.31
N MET A 229 -16.03 -13.13 -3.54
CA MET A 229 -15.71 -12.02 -4.44
C MET A 229 -16.67 -12.00 -5.62
N VAL A 230 -16.90 -10.81 -6.18
CA VAL A 230 -17.68 -10.64 -7.40
C VAL A 230 -16.96 -9.72 -8.37
N ILE A 231 -16.77 -10.17 -9.62
CA ILE A 231 -16.22 -9.33 -10.69
C ILE A 231 -17.39 -8.71 -11.45
N ASN A 232 -17.33 -7.38 -11.69
CA ASN A 232 -18.30 -6.58 -12.44
C ASN A 232 -19.77 -6.81 -12.00
N PRO A 233 -20.12 -6.53 -10.73
CA PRO A 233 -21.45 -6.82 -10.17
C PRO A 233 -22.61 -6.12 -10.88
N ALA A 234 -22.37 -5.04 -11.63
CA ALA A 234 -23.39 -4.29 -12.36
C ALA A 234 -23.62 -4.76 -13.81
N SER A 235 -22.85 -5.74 -14.31
CA SER A 235 -22.93 -6.21 -15.70
C SER A 235 -22.85 -7.73 -15.82
N GLU A 236 -21.92 -8.25 -16.63
CA GLU A 236 -21.63 -9.69 -16.77
C GLU A 236 -20.87 -10.15 -15.53
N SER A 237 -21.60 -10.35 -14.43
CA SER A 237 -21.05 -10.61 -13.11
C SER A 237 -20.62 -12.07 -12.94
N VAL A 238 -19.42 -12.28 -12.40
CA VAL A 238 -18.93 -13.60 -11.98
C VAL A 238 -18.70 -13.63 -10.48
N PHE A 239 -19.33 -14.60 -9.82
CA PHE A 239 -19.18 -14.86 -8.40
C PHE A 239 -18.10 -15.89 -8.17
N LEU A 240 -17.21 -15.61 -7.23
CA LEU A 240 -16.06 -16.44 -6.92
C LEU A 240 -16.14 -16.83 -5.45
N ASN A 241 -16.32 -18.14 -5.20
CA ASN A 241 -16.34 -18.64 -3.83
C ASN A 241 -14.92 -18.76 -3.29
N ARG A 242 -14.68 -18.17 -2.12
CA ARG A 242 -13.35 -18.16 -1.51
C ARG A 242 -12.87 -19.57 -1.13
N LYS A 243 -13.76 -20.46 -0.71
CA LYS A 243 -13.38 -21.82 -0.27
C LYS A 243 -12.83 -22.65 -1.43
N ASP A 244 -13.27 -22.37 -2.64
CA ASP A 244 -12.82 -23.08 -3.83
C ASP A 244 -11.49 -22.50 -4.33
N MET A 245 -11.28 -21.18 -4.17
CA MET A 245 -10.00 -20.51 -4.49
C MET A 245 -8.82 -20.89 -3.57
N LEU A 246 -9.08 -21.31 -2.33
CA LEU A 246 -8.04 -21.65 -1.33
C LEU A 246 -7.64 -23.14 -1.33
N GLN A 247 -8.26 -23.98 -2.15
CA GLN A 247 -7.94 -25.42 -2.21
C GLN A 247 -6.60 -25.76 -2.87
N GLU A 248 -5.88 -24.77 -3.44
CA GLU A 248 -4.54 -24.95 -4.03
C GLU A 248 -3.38 -24.39 -3.18
N ARG A 249 -3.49 -24.36 -1.84
CA ARG A 249 -2.34 -24.11 -0.95
C ARG A 249 -1.86 -25.36 -0.22
#